data_AF-A0A5N7RP77-F1
#
_entry.id   AF-A0A5N7RP77-F1
#
_cell.length_a   1.000
_cell.length_b   1.000
_cell.length_c   1.000
_cell.angle_alpha   90.00
_cell.angle_beta   90.00
_cell.angle_gamma   90.00
#
_symmetry.space_group_name_H-M   'P 1'
#
loop_
_entity.id
_entity.type
_entity.pdbx_description
1 polymer ?
#
loop_
_entity_poly.entity_id
_entity_poly.type
_entity_poly.pdbx_seq_one_letter_code
_entity_poly.pdbx_strand_id
1 'polypeptide(L)'
;MPACCEARTMATPGNPSRFQAGSTARCGASRRIRPIPCCCSPAPTWASCSAASMAATNGNACPTNSAKCAPCTGAWPTFPRAARLTPLPSGTRLMQEPRFPRIPPEQMDPRQREVAASIAAGPRGEVKGPFLALLHHPDLADRLQQLGEHLRFGTGLPPELVELAVLVTARHWDCQYEWFAHRRIALNTTSLDAAVIDAIAHGQPLPAMPDEQRDACDFCGELLRDGEPGERAYDAILQRYGRRGVLDLLALCGYYGLLAMVLNTARIPLPDGTPAPLPPKHRS
;
A
#
# COMPACT_ATOMS: atom_id res chain seq x y z
N MET A 1 -56.91 8.36 11.77
CA MET A 1 -58.08 9.17 11.36
C MET A 1 -58.54 9.98 12.56
N PRO A 2 -58.63 11.32 12.52
CA PRO A 2 -57.89 12.36 11.76
C PRO A 2 -56.97 13.18 12.72
N ALA A 3 -55.79 13.68 12.31
CA ALA A 3 -55.50 14.91 11.55
C ALA A 3 -55.89 16.22 12.27
N CYS A 4 -54.90 17.03 12.65
CA CYS A 4 -54.97 18.48 12.51
C CYS A 4 -53.57 19.10 12.34
N CYS A 5 -53.39 19.75 11.20
CA CYS A 5 -52.29 20.65 10.87
C CYS A 5 -52.26 21.87 11.78
N GLU A 6 -51.08 22.46 11.99
CA GLU A 6 -50.90 23.88 11.67
C GLU A 6 -49.42 24.24 11.50
N ALA A 7 -49.14 24.91 10.38
CA ALA A 7 -47.86 25.47 9.99
C ALA A 7 -47.97 26.99 9.99
N ARG A 8 -46.92 27.69 10.44
CA ARG A 8 -46.59 29.12 10.20
C ARG A 8 -45.28 29.41 10.98
N THR A 9 -44.26 30.13 10.53
CA THR A 9 -44.04 30.96 9.34
C THR A 9 -42.53 31.22 9.25
N MET A 10 -41.99 31.38 8.04
CA MET A 10 -40.64 31.88 7.78
C MET A 10 -40.53 33.38 8.13
N ALA A 11 -39.37 33.81 8.65
CA ALA A 11 -38.89 35.18 8.55
C ALA A 11 -37.35 35.26 8.66
N THR A 12 -36.71 35.59 7.55
CA THR A 12 -35.46 36.38 7.44
C THR A 12 -35.80 37.52 6.45
N PRO A 13 -35.18 38.72 6.47
CA PRO A 13 -33.72 38.91 6.51
C PRO A 13 -33.22 40.16 7.28
N GLY A 14 -31.90 40.29 7.45
CA GLY A 14 -31.28 41.56 7.82
C GLY A 14 -29.83 41.46 8.28
N ASN A 15 -28.89 41.80 7.40
CA ASN A 15 -27.53 42.23 7.70
C ASN A 15 -27.41 43.68 7.20
N PRO A 16 -26.76 44.60 7.92
CA PRO A 16 -25.47 45.09 7.42
C PRO A 16 -24.42 45.47 8.50
N SER A 17 -23.23 44.92 8.33
CA SER A 17 -21.87 45.51 8.38
C SER A 17 -21.42 46.53 9.45
N ARG A 18 -20.15 46.33 9.88
CA ARG A 18 -19.13 47.21 10.47
C ARG A 18 -19.09 47.34 12.00
N PHE A 19 -17.96 46.91 12.60
CA PHE A 19 -17.10 47.64 13.57
C PHE A 19 -15.79 46.84 13.72
N GLN A 20 -14.71 47.30 13.09
CA GLN A 20 -13.52 47.96 13.68
C GLN A 20 -12.39 47.01 14.11
N ALA A 21 -11.28 47.15 13.38
CA ALA A 21 -9.96 46.68 13.73
C ALA A 21 -9.33 47.63 14.77
N GLY A 22 -8.63 47.07 15.75
CA GLY A 22 -7.77 47.84 16.64
C GLY A 22 -7.27 47.03 17.83
N SER A 23 -6.05 46.50 17.75
CA SER A 23 -5.08 46.65 18.85
C SER A 23 -3.67 46.32 18.34
N THR A 24 -2.83 47.35 18.28
CA THR A 24 -1.38 47.24 18.22
C THR A 24 -0.86 47.19 19.65
N ALA A 25 -0.39 46.02 20.10
CA ALA A 25 0.31 45.86 21.36
C ALA A 25 1.84 45.80 21.12
N ARG A 26 2.54 46.59 21.92
CA ARG A 26 3.98 46.89 21.89
C ARG A 26 4.87 45.68 22.18
N CYS A 27 6.09 45.76 21.62
CA CYS A 27 7.26 44.97 21.98
C CYS A 27 7.53 44.93 23.50
N GLY A 28 7.72 43.73 24.04
CA GLY A 28 8.34 43.46 25.33
C GLY A 28 9.57 42.57 25.14
N ALA A 29 10.70 42.99 25.69
CA ALA A 29 12.02 42.43 25.44
C ALA A 29 12.36 41.16 26.25
N SER A 30 13.21 40.34 25.63
CA SER A 30 14.26 39.50 26.20
C SER A 30 13.88 38.23 27.00
N ARG A 31 14.14 37.07 26.39
CA ARG A 31 14.93 35.98 27.01
C ARG A 31 15.90 35.43 25.96
N ARG A 32 17.20 35.48 26.28
CA ARG A 32 18.30 35.01 25.44
C ARG A 32 18.27 33.47 25.37
N ILE A 33 18.17 32.93 24.16
CA ILE A 33 18.49 31.52 23.86
C ILE A 33 19.80 31.54 23.08
N ARG A 34 20.79 30.78 23.54
CA ARG A 34 22.13 30.66 22.93
C ARG A 34 22.04 29.84 21.63
N PRO A 35 22.65 30.25 20.51
CA PRO A 35 22.73 29.41 19.32
C PRO A 35 23.82 28.35 19.47
N ILE A 36 23.47 27.11 19.10
CA ILE A 36 24.36 25.96 18.93
C ILE A 36 25.13 26.15 17.60
N PRO A 37 26.45 25.91 17.54
CA PRO A 37 27.24 26.17 16.33
C PRO A 37 26.94 25.14 15.23
N CYS A 38 26.64 25.66 14.03
CA CYS A 38 26.58 24.87 12.80
C CYS A 38 27.99 24.40 12.42
N CYS A 39 28.18 23.09 12.33
CA CYS A 39 29.36 22.49 11.70
C CYS A 39 29.35 22.75 10.20
N CYS A 40 30.29 23.57 9.73
CA CYS A 40 30.66 23.69 8.33
C CYS A 40 31.44 22.45 7.87
N SER A 41 30.94 21.78 6.83
CA SER A 41 31.75 21.02 5.86
C SER A 41 31.30 21.40 4.46
N PRO A 42 32.21 21.50 3.47
CA PRO A 42 31.95 22.21 2.23
C PRO A 42 31.27 21.30 1.20
N ALA A 43 30.15 21.77 0.65
CA ALA A 43 29.57 21.25 -0.59
C ALA A 43 30.17 22.02 -1.79
N PRO A 44 30.50 21.37 -2.90
CA PRO A 44 31.04 22.03 -4.08
C PRO A 44 29.95 22.81 -4.81
N THR A 45 30.20 24.10 -5.02
CA THR A 45 29.33 25.04 -5.74
C THR A 45 29.21 24.66 -7.22
N TRP A 46 27.99 24.41 -7.66
CA TRP A 46 27.64 24.35 -9.08
C TRP A 46 27.45 25.78 -9.59
N ALA A 47 28.36 26.23 -10.44
CA ALA A 47 28.21 27.44 -11.23
C ALA A 47 28.40 27.12 -12.72
N SER A 48 27.28 27.20 -13.44
CA SER A 48 27.13 27.72 -14.80
C SER A 48 28.06 27.22 -15.90
N CYS A 49 27.53 26.35 -16.76
CA CYS A 49 27.78 26.38 -18.20
C CYS A 49 26.45 26.21 -18.93
N SER A 50 25.98 27.27 -19.59
CA SER A 50 24.87 27.22 -20.53
C SER A 50 25.39 27.24 -21.97
N ALA A 51 24.65 26.49 -22.79
CA ALA A 51 24.54 26.53 -24.24
C ALA A 51 25.75 26.03 -25.07
N ALA A 52 25.62 24.86 -25.70
CA ALA A 52 24.97 24.76 -27.01
C ALA A 52 25.04 23.33 -27.57
N SER A 53 23.96 22.97 -28.24
CA SER A 53 23.74 21.85 -29.16
C SER A 53 24.99 21.32 -29.88
N MET A 54 25.14 19.99 -29.99
CA MET A 54 25.12 19.28 -31.28
C MET A 54 25.23 17.76 -31.09
N ALA A 55 24.56 17.08 -32.01
CA ALA A 55 24.40 15.64 -32.10
C ALA A 55 25.70 14.89 -32.43
N ALA A 56 25.65 13.58 -32.14
CA ALA A 56 26.34 12.48 -32.81
C ALA A 56 27.88 12.47 -32.79
N THR A 57 28.49 11.45 -32.20
CA THR A 57 28.95 10.25 -32.93
C THR A 57 29.72 9.31 -32.00
N ASN A 58 29.57 8.02 -32.30
CA ASN A 58 30.31 6.90 -31.74
C ASN A 58 31.82 7.07 -31.92
N GLY A 59 32.57 6.64 -30.91
CA GLY A 59 33.90 6.06 -31.05
C GLY A 59 35.01 7.04 -31.43
N ASN A 60 35.93 7.29 -30.49
CA ASN A 60 37.29 6.74 -30.60
C ASN A 60 38.18 7.19 -29.44
N ALA A 61 39.06 6.26 -29.07
CA ALA A 61 40.46 6.46 -28.73
C ALA A 61 40.82 7.58 -27.73
N CYS A 62 41.34 7.14 -26.60
CA CYS A 62 42.10 7.97 -25.66
C CYS A 62 43.44 8.38 -26.31
N PRO A 63 43.81 9.67 -26.36
CA PRO A 63 45.11 10.10 -26.84
C PRO A 63 46.15 9.95 -25.72
N THR A 64 47.15 9.10 -25.97
CA THR A 64 48.34 8.95 -25.14
C THR A 64 49.31 10.10 -25.41
N ASN A 65 49.49 11.02 -24.46
CA ASN A 65 50.83 11.53 -24.14
C ASN A 65 50.84 12.38 -22.86
N SER A 66 51.32 11.81 -21.76
CA SER A 66 52.19 12.54 -20.83
C SER A 66 52.95 11.53 -19.98
N ALA A 67 54.26 11.49 -20.20
CA ALA A 67 55.21 10.76 -19.39
C ALA A 67 55.27 11.42 -18.00
N LYS A 68 54.52 10.89 -17.03
CA LYS A 68 54.72 11.05 -15.56
C LYS A 68 53.65 10.28 -14.77
N CYS A 69 53.57 8.97 -14.96
CA CYS A 69 52.92 8.08 -13.99
C CYS A 69 53.88 6.92 -13.73
N ALA A 70 54.37 6.81 -12.50
CA ALA A 70 55.07 5.61 -12.05
C ALA A 70 54.11 4.42 -12.15
N PRO A 71 54.56 3.24 -12.61
CA PRO A 71 53.69 2.07 -12.64
C PRO A 71 53.31 1.71 -11.20
N CYS A 72 52.01 1.66 -10.92
CA CYS A 72 51.48 1.09 -9.69
C CYS A 72 51.79 -0.41 -9.69
N THR A 73 52.96 -0.81 -9.17
CA THR A 73 53.35 -2.23 -8.96
C THR A 73 52.80 -2.80 -7.66
N GLY A 74 51.74 -2.20 -7.11
CA GLY A 74 51.01 -2.75 -5.97
C GLY A 74 50.18 -3.94 -6.42
N ALA A 75 50.65 -5.15 -6.14
CA ALA A 75 49.83 -6.35 -6.26
C ALA A 75 48.56 -6.19 -5.41
N TRP A 76 47.40 -6.22 -6.07
CA TRP A 76 46.12 -6.27 -5.38
C TRP A 76 46.10 -7.55 -4.53
N PRO A 77 45.70 -7.50 -3.25
CA PRO A 77 45.58 -8.70 -2.45
C PRO A 77 44.59 -9.63 -3.16
N THR A 78 45.05 -10.82 -3.53
CA THR A 78 44.19 -11.86 -4.07
C THR A 78 43.18 -12.24 -3.00
N PHE A 79 41.94 -11.77 -3.12
CA PHE A 79 40.87 -12.26 -2.27
C PHE A 79 40.74 -13.76 -2.47
N PRO A 80 40.72 -14.58 -1.40
CA PRO A 80 40.52 -16.00 -1.54
C PRO A 80 39.19 -16.22 -2.26
N ARG A 81 39.26 -16.99 -3.36
CA ARG A 81 38.09 -17.40 -4.16
C ARG A 81 37.02 -17.89 -3.19
N ALA A 82 35.88 -17.20 -3.15
CA ALA A 82 34.78 -17.51 -2.25
C ALA A 82 34.53 -19.03 -2.27
N ALA A 83 34.65 -19.66 -1.10
CA ALA A 83 34.27 -21.06 -0.95
C ALA A 83 32.84 -21.17 -1.50
N ARG A 84 32.64 -22.08 -2.46
CA ARG A 84 31.31 -22.37 -2.99
C ARG A 84 30.45 -22.80 -1.81
N LEU A 85 29.57 -21.91 -1.36
CA LEU A 85 28.51 -22.25 -0.43
C LEU A 85 27.69 -23.34 -1.14
N THR A 86 27.68 -24.53 -0.56
CA THR A 86 26.81 -25.61 -0.99
C THR A 86 25.37 -25.09 -0.96
N PRO A 87 24.59 -25.21 -2.06
CA PRO A 87 23.18 -24.87 -2.03
C PRO A 87 22.51 -25.74 -0.97
N LEU A 88 21.84 -25.11 0.00
CA LEU A 88 20.98 -25.84 0.92
C LEU A 88 19.95 -26.64 0.09
N PRO A 89 19.67 -27.91 0.43
CA PRO A 89 18.70 -28.71 -0.30
C PRO A 89 17.36 -27.97 -0.34
N SER A 90 16.89 -27.67 -1.56
CA SER A 90 15.58 -27.13 -1.83
C SER A 90 14.53 -28.19 -1.51
N GLY A 91 14.13 -28.29 -0.25
CA GLY A 91 13.22 -29.37 0.13
C GLY A 91 13.06 -29.56 1.62
N THR A 92 12.71 -28.50 2.35
CA THR A 92 11.78 -28.51 3.49
C THR A 92 11.56 -27.05 3.83
N ARG A 93 10.44 -26.44 3.41
CA ARG A 93 10.00 -25.20 4.04
C ARG A 93 9.61 -25.62 5.45
N LEU A 94 10.55 -25.57 6.40
CA LEU A 94 10.26 -25.69 7.83
C LEU A 94 9.00 -24.89 8.08
N MET A 95 7.97 -25.49 8.67
CA MET A 95 6.75 -24.78 9.04
C MET A 95 7.20 -23.58 9.87
N GLN A 96 7.26 -22.41 9.23
CA GLN A 96 7.93 -21.27 9.82
C GLN A 96 7.02 -20.78 10.93
N GLU A 97 7.50 -20.81 12.17
CA GLU A 97 6.73 -20.38 13.33
C GLU A 97 6.17 -18.96 13.10
N PRO A 98 4.89 -18.71 13.46
CA PRO A 98 4.29 -17.39 13.38
C PRO A 98 5.15 -16.37 14.13
N ARG A 99 5.45 -15.24 13.50
CA ARG A 99 6.25 -14.18 14.15
C ARG A 99 5.46 -13.39 15.18
N PHE A 100 4.14 -13.46 15.10
CA PHE A 100 3.20 -12.91 16.06
C PHE A 100 2.33 -14.07 16.55
N PRO A 101 2.64 -14.67 17.71
CA PRO A 101 1.85 -15.78 18.23
C PRO A 101 0.42 -15.32 18.53
N ARG A 102 -0.55 -16.23 18.36
CA ARG A 102 -1.94 -15.94 18.74
C ARG A 102 -1.99 -15.65 20.24
N ILE A 103 -2.61 -14.55 20.62
CA ILE A 103 -2.88 -14.20 22.02
C ILE A 103 -4.19 -14.90 22.43
N PRO A 104 -4.15 -15.88 23.36
CA PRO A 104 -5.37 -16.52 23.86
C PRO A 104 -6.26 -15.51 24.60
N PRO A 105 -7.60 -15.63 24.55
CA PRO A 105 -8.52 -14.69 25.21
C PRO A 105 -8.21 -14.43 26.70
N GLU A 106 -7.74 -15.46 27.42
CA GLU A 106 -7.37 -15.40 28.83
C GLU A 106 -6.06 -14.63 29.10
N GLN A 107 -5.24 -14.41 28.07
CA GLN A 107 -3.97 -13.66 28.15
C GLN A 107 -4.08 -12.24 27.57
N MET A 108 -5.21 -11.90 26.95
CA MET A 108 -5.42 -10.57 26.39
C MET A 108 -5.48 -9.54 27.50
N ASP A 109 -4.87 -8.37 27.31
CA ASP A 109 -5.08 -7.20 28.16
C ASP A 109 -6.50 -6.61 27.96
N PRO A 110 -6.95 -5.65 28.80
CA PRO A 110 -8.29 -5.05 28.64
C PRO A 110 -8.56 -4.44 27.26
N ARG A 111 -7.57 -3.77 26.65
CA ARG A 111 -7.73 -3.09 25.36
C ARG A 111 -7.76 -4.10 24.21
N GLN A 112 -6.95 -5.16 24.28
CA GLN A 112 -7.00 -6.29 23.35
C GLN A 112 -8.34 -6.99 23.39
N ARG A 113 -8.90 -7.24 24.58
CA ARG A 113 -10.25 -7.84 24.71
C ARG A 113 -11.34 -6.97 24.09
N GLU A 114 -11.30 -5.66 24.35
CA GLU A 114 -12.24 -4.70 23.77
C GLU A 114 -12.21 -4.73 22.23
N VAL A 115 -11.02 -4.63 21.64
CA VAL A 115 -10.84 -4.63 20.19
C VAL A 115 -11.19 -5.99 19.58
N ALA A 116 -10.82 -7.09 20.23
CA ALA A 116 -11.19 -8.44 19.79
C ALA A 116 -12.72 -8.63 19.76
N ALA A 117 -13.42 -8.12 20.79
CA ALA A 117 -14.88 -8.16 20.84
C ALA A 117 -15.52 -7.29 19.75
N SER A 118 -14.97 -6.10 19.49
CA SER A 118 -15.42 -5.23 18.40
C SER A 118 -15.29 -5.91 17.02
N ILE A 119 -14.14 -6.53 16.75
CA ILE A 119 -13.90 -7.28 15.49
C ILE A 119 -14.89 -8.44 15.35
N ALA A 120 -15.15 -9.18 16.43
CA ALA A 120 -16.06 -10.31 16.41
C ALA A 120 -17.54 -9.89 16.27
N ALA A 121 -17.93 -8.75 16.83
CA ALA A 121 -19.29 -8.22 16.71
C ALA A 121 -19.58 -7.61 15.32
N GLY A 122 -18.55 -7.17 14.60
CA GLY A 122 -18.66 -6.63 13.25
C GLY A 122 -18.89 -7.71 12.17
N PRO A 123 -18.97 -7.30 10.89
CA PRO A 123 -19.26 -8.21 9.76
C PRO A 123 -18.19 -9.30 9.51
N ARG A 124 -17.07 -9.27 10.24
CA ARG A 124 -16.01 -10.30 10.19
C ARG A 124 -16.36 -11.53 11.04
N GLY A 125 -17.19 -11.39 12.07
CA GLY A 125 -17.67 -12.45 12.96
C GLY A 125 -16.65 -13.00 13.97
N GLU A 126 -15.35 -12.92 13.68
CA GLU A 126 -14.29 -13.42 14.56
C GLU A 126 -12.94 -12.74 14.29
N VAL A 127 -12.01 -12.84 15.26
CA VAL A 127 -10.61 -12.43 15.08
C VAL A 127 -9.85 -13.49 14.28
N LYS A 128 -9.57 -13.19 13.00
CA LYS A 128 -8.84 -14.07 12.08
C LYS A 128 -7.91 -13.30 11.14
N GLY A 129 -7.06 -14.03 10.44
CA GLY A 129 -6.19 -13.50 9.40
C GLY A 129 -5.24 -12.44 9.95
N PRO A 130 -5.18 -11.24 9.35
CA PRO A 130 -4.22 -10.21 9.78
C PRO A 130 -4.45 -9.75 11.21
N PHE A 131 -5.69 -9.83 11.72
CA PHE A 131 -6.04 -9.38 13.06
C PHE A 131 -5.45 -10.25 14.17
N LEU A 132 -5.01 -11.48 13.87
CA LEU A 132 -4.25 -12.29 14.81
C LEU A 132 -2.89 -11.64 15.15
N ALA A 133 -2.24 -11.03 14.16
CA ALA A 133 -1.00 -10.30 14.36
C ALA A 133 -1.25 -8.86 14.84
N LEU A 134 -2.24 -8.17 14.28
CA LEU A 134 -2.52 -6.77 14.64
C LEU A 134 -2.96 -6.60 16.08
N LEU A 135 -3.52 -7.63 16.73
CA LEU A 135 -3.94 -7.54 18.14
C LEU A 135 -2.77 -7.33 19.12
N HIS A 136 -1.53 -7.58 18.68
CA HIS A 136 -0.32 -7.15 19.42
C HIS A 136 -0.19 -5.63 19.51
N HIS A 137 -0.94 -4.87 18.70
CA HIS A 137 -1.09 -3.42 18.77
C HIS A 137 -2.58 -3.04 18.64
N PRO A 138 -3.40 -3.18 19.69
CA PRO A 138 -4.86 -3.12 19.59
C PRO A 138 -5.39 -1.78 19.06
N ASP A 139 -4.74 -0.66 19.35
CA ASP A 139 -5.13 0.65 18.81
C ASP A 139 -4.94 0.78 17.28
N LEU A 140 -3.96 0.07 16.74
CA LEU A 140 -3.75 0.00 15.29
C LEU A 140 -4.76 -0.96 14.69
N ALA A 141 -4.99 -2.12 15.32
CA ALA A 141 -6.00 -3.09 14.89
C ALA A 141 -7.39 -2.45 14.79
N ASP A 142 -7.79 -1.64 15.77
CA ASP A 142 -9.07 -0.94 15.79
C ASP A 142 -9.23 0.05 14.62
N ARG A 143 -8.20 0.84 14.31
CA ARG A 143 -8.25 1.76 13.16
C ARG A 143 -8.30 1.01 11.83
N LEU A 144 -7.52 -0.05 11.71
CA LEU A 144 -7.48 -0.87 10.50
C LEU A 144 -8.77 -1.66 10.29
N GLN A 145 -9.40 -2.17 11.36
CA GLN A 145 -10.65 -2.90 11.23
C GLN A 145 -11.80 -2.00 10.76
N GLN A 146 -11.86 -0.76 11.25
CA GLN A 146 -12.84 0.24 10.83
C GLN A 146 -12.63 0.64 9.36
N LEU A 147 -11.39 0.93 8.94
CA LEU A 147 -11.09 1.22 7.55
C LEU A 147 -11.45 0.03 6.63
N GLY A 148 -11.07 -1.19 7.01
CA GLY A 148 -11.38 -2.37 6.22
C GLY A 148 -12.87 -2.71 6.18
N GLU A 149 -13.65 -2.32 7.19
CA GLU A 149 -15.10 -2.46 7.16
C GLU A 149 -15.70 -1.51 6.12
N HIS A 150 -15.30 -0.24 6.16
CA HIS A 150 -15.72 0.75 5.16
C HIS A 150 -15.34 0.32 3.74
N LEU A 151 -14.10 -0.12 3.52
CA LEU A 151 -13.64 -0.49 2.18
C LEU A 151 -14.33 -1.74 1.61
N ARG A 152 -14.83 -2.64 2.47
CA ARG A 152 -15.51 -3.87 2.04
C ARG A 152 -17.01 -3.69 1.84
N PHE A 153 -17.64 -2.79 2.61
CA PHE A 153 -19.10 -2.73 2.70
C PHE A 153 -19.69 -1.33 2.53
N GLY A 154 -18.85 -0.29 2.55
CA GLY A 154 -19.28 1.11 2.50
C GLY A 154 -18.77 1.89 1.29
N THR A 155 -18.07 1.26 0.36
CA THR A 155 -17.66 1.88 -0.92
C THR A 155 -18.85 1.99 -1.87
N GLY A 156 -18.73 2.87 -2.87
CA GLY A 156 -19.71 2.96 -3.96
C GLY A 156 -19.42 2.01 -5.13
N LEU A 157 -18.40 1.16 -5.02
CA LEU A 157 -17.94 0.28 -6.07
C LEU A 157 -18.78 -1.01 -6.12
N PRO A 158 -18.99 -1.60 -7.31
CA PRO A 158 -19.50 -2.96 -7.42
C PRO A 158 -18.63 -3.96 -6.63
N PRO A 159 -19.22 -4.97 -5.97
CA PRO A 159 -18.46 -5.97 -5.21
C PRO A 159 -17.36 -6.68 -6.02
N GLU A 160 -17.59 -6.93 -7.31
CA GLU A 160 -16.61 -7.48 -8.24
C GLU A 160 -15.34 -6.63 -8.30
N LEU A 161 -15.50 -5.30 -8.33
CA LEU A 161 -14.38 -4.35 -8.47
C LEU A 161 -13.58 -4.29 -7.16
N VAL A 162 -14.27 -4.38 -6.03
CA VAL A 162 -13.64 -4.50 -4.70
C VAL A 162 -12.78 -5.76 -4.67
N GLU A 163 -13.35 -6.93 -4.97
CA GLU A 163 -12.62 -8.20 -4.92
C GLU A 163 -11.50 -8.29 -5.97
N LEU A 164 -11.65 -7.69 -7.15
CA LEU A 164 -10.56 -7.56 -8.13
C LEU A 164 -9.39 -6.75 -7.57
N ALA A 165 -9.65 -5.60 -6.95
CA ALA A 165 -8.60 -4.79 -6.32
C ALA A 165 -7.87 -5.59 -5.24
N VAL A 166 -8.60 -6.37 -4.43
CA VAL A 166 -7.98 -7.25 -3.42
C VAL A 166 -7.13 -8.34 -4.06
N LEU A 167 -7.66 -9.07 -5.05
CA LEU A 167 -6.95 -10.19 -5.67
C LEU A 167 -5.69 -9.71 -6.42
N VAL A 168 -5.78 -8.62 -7.18
CA VAL A 168 -4.61 -8.02 -7.85
C VAL A 168 -3.56 -7.61 -6.83
N THR A 169 -3.96 -7.00 -5.71
CA THR A 169 -3.06 -6.60 -4.61
C THR A 169 -2.42 -7.81 -3.92
N ALA A 170 -3.23 -8.81 -3.56
CA ALA A 170 -2.77 -10.04 -2.94
C ALA A 170 -1.75 -10.76 -3.84
N ARG A 171 -2.00 -10.82 -5.15
CA ARG A 171 -1.03 -11.38 -6.11
C ARG A 171 0.22 -10.52 -6.21
N HIS A 172 0.10 -9.19 -6.24
CA HIS A 172 1.26 -8.29 -6.29
C HIS A 172 2.24 -8.60 -5.15
N TRP A 173 1.73 -8.71 -3.92
CA TRP A 173 2.52 -9.03 -2.72
C TRP A 173 2.79 -10.52 -2.49
N ASP A 174 2.30 -11.40 -3.38
CA ASP A 174 2.37 -12.87 -3.26
C ASP A 174 1.82 -13.39 -1.91
N CYS A 175 0.72 -12.77 -1.45
CA CYS A 175 0.11 -13.08 -0.16
C CYS A 175 -0.86 -14.27 -0.25
N GLN A 176 -0.38 -15.43 0.18
CA GLN A 176 -1.12 -16.70 0.11
C GLN A 176 -2.43 -16.67 0.91
N TYR A 177 -2.42 -16.10 2.12
CA TYR A 177 -3.60 -16.06 2.99
C TYR A 177 -4.69 -15.14 2.44
N GLU A 178 -4.30 -13.94 2.02
CA GLU A 178 -5.24 -12.97 1.45
C GLU A 178 -5.89 -13.51 0.19
N TRP A 179 -5.08 -14.10 -0.70
CA TRP A 179 -5.56 -14.77 -1.90
C TRP A 179 -6.53 -15.91 -1.59
N PHE A 180 -6.18 -16.80 -0.65
CA PHE A 180 -7.05 -17.90 -0.23
C PHE A 180 -8.42 -17.39 0.22
N ALA A 181 -8.44 -16.38 1.09
CA ALA A 181 -9.67 -15.85 1.65
C ALA A 181 -10.53 -15.17 0.58
N HIS A 182 -9.91 -14.31 -0.24
CA HIS A 182 -10.63 -13.46 -1.19
C HIS A 182 -11.01 -14.18 -2.48
N ARG A 183 -10.24 -15.17 -2.94
CA ARG A 183 -10.66 -16.03 -4.07
C ARG A 183 -12.02 -16.68 -3.80
N ARG A 184 -12.21 -17.18 -2.57
CA ARG A 184 -13.49 -17.78 -2.17
C ARG A 184 -14.61 -16.76 -2.06
N ILE A 185 -14.33 -15.55 -1.55
CA ILE A 185 -15.32 -14.48 -1.46
C ILE A 185 -15.76 -14.05 -2.86
N ALA A 186 -14.80 -13.75 -3.74
CA ALA A 186 -15.04 -13.40 -5.14
C ALA A 186 -15.96 -14.42 -5.83
N LEU A 187 -15.60 -15.71 -5.79
CA LEU A 187 -16.38 -16.77 -6.45
C LEU A 187 -17.77 -17.00 -5.86
N ASN A 188 -17.96 -16.78 -4.56
CA ASN A 188 -19.21 -17.10 -3.88
C ASN A 188 -20.18 -15.91 -3.78
N THR A 189 -19.70 -14.68 -3.94
CA THR A 189 -20.47 -13.47 -3.64
C THR A 189 -20.54 -12.48 -4.80
N THR A 190 -19.84 -12.74 -5.91
CA THR A 190 -19.77 -11.84 -7.06
C THR A 190 -19.93 -12.61 -8.36
N SER A 191 -20.07 -11.88 -9.46
CA SER A 191 -20.12 -12.43 -10.83
C SER A 191 -18.75 -12.61 -11.49
N LEU A 192 -17.64 -12.49 -10.74
CA LEU A 192 -16.29 -12.65 -11.29
C LEU A 192 -16.06 -14.08 -11.83
N ASP A 193 -15.61 -14.14 -13.09
CA ASP A 193 -15.26 -15.39 -13.75
C ASP A 193 -14.00 -16.00 -13.10
N ALA A 194 -14.06 -17.29 -12.80
CA ALA A 194 -12.92 -18.06 -12.29
C ALA A 194 -11.70 -17.97 -13.21
N ALA A 195 -11.89 -17.89 -14.53
CA ALA A 195 -10.81 -17.76 -15.50
C ALA A 195 -10.03 -16.44 -15.33
N VAL A 196 -10.70 -15.37 -14.91
CA VAL A 196 -10.06 -14.08 -14.60
C VAL A 196 -9.20 -14.20 -13.35
N ILE A 197 -9.76 -14.78 -12.29
CA ILE A 197 -9.06 -14.97 -11.02
C ILE A 197 -7.82 -15.86 -11.22
N ASP A 198 -7.96 -16.94 -11.99
CA ASP A 198 -6.86 -17.85 -12.29
C ASP A 198 -5.81 -17.17 -13.19
N ALA A 199 -6.21 -16.37 -14.18
CA ALA A 199 -5.26 -15.58 -14.97
C ALA A 199 -4.43 -14.61 -14.10
N ILE A 200 -5.06 -13.92 -13.15
CA ILE A 200 -4.35 -13.08 -12.16
C ILE A 200 -3.39 -13.95 -11.34
N ALA A 201 -3.83 -15.11 -10.83
CA ALA A 201 -3.01 -16.03 -10.03
C ALA A 201 -1.72 -16.42 -10.76
N HIS A 202 -1.83 -16.72 -12.05
CA HIS A 202 -0.74 -17.20 -12.87
C HIS A 202 0.04 -16.09 -13.58
N GLY A 203 -0.34 -14.82 -13.40
CA GLY A 203 0.26 -13.70 -14.12
C GLY A 203 0.12 -13.82 -15.64
N GLN A 204 -1.00 -14.39 -16.10
CA GLN A 204 -1.29 -14.61 -17.52
C GLN A 204 -2.10 -13.44 -18.09
N PRO A 205 -2.17 -13.31 -19.42
CA PRO A 205 -3.10 -12.38 -20.07
C PRO A 205 -4.53 -12.60 -19.56
N LEU A 206 -5.19 -11.51 -19.16
CA LEU A 206 -6.58 -11.55 -18.71
C LEU A 206 -7.50 -11.93 -19.88
N PRO A 207 -8.46 -12.86 -19.69
CA PRO A 207 -9.43 -13.21 -20.72
C PRO A 207 -10.39 -12.03 -21.02
N ALA A 208 -11.31 -12.26 -21.95
CA ALA A 208 -12.42 -11.33 -22.17
C ALA A 208 -13.24 -11.18 -20.87
N MET A 209 -13.58 -9.94 -20.53
CA MET A 209 -14.32 -9.56 -19.33
C MET A 209 -15.04 -8.23 -19.60
N PRO A 210 -16.03 -7.85 -18.78
CA PRO A 210 -16.63 -6.52 -18.84
C PRO A 210 -15.59 -5.41 -18.71
N ASP A 211 -15.82 -4.31 -19.43
CA ASP A 211 -14.86 -3.19 -19.48
C ASP A 211 -14.56 -2.61 -18.09
N GLU A 212 -15.56 -2.49 -17.21
CA GLU A 212 -15.34 -2.01 -15.84
C GLU A 212 -14.38 -2.91 -15.03
N GLN A 213 -14.44 -4.22 -15.22
CA GLN A 213 -13.55 -5.17 -14.55
C GLN A 213 -12.12 -5.03 -15.09
N ARG A 214 -11.99 -4.86 -16.42
CA ARG A 214 -10.71 -4.60 -17.07
C ARG A 214 -10.09 -3.30 -16.61
N ASP A 215 -10.86 -2.22 -16.61
CA ASP A 215 -10.42 -0.89 -16.20
C ASP A 215 -9.93 -0.89 -14.74
N ALA A 216 -10.60 -1.59 -13.83
CA ALA A 216 -10.13 -1.73 -12.45
C ALA A 216 -8.90 -2.62 -12.30
N CYS A 217 -8.79 -3.72 -13.07
CA CYS A 217 -7.59 -4.55 -13.08
C CYS A 217 -6.37 -3.75 -13.55
N ASP A 218 -6.53 -2.99 -14.62
CA ASP A 218 -5.47 -2.15 -15.18
C ASP A 218 -5.11 -1.02 -14.21
N PHE A 219 -6.12 -0.33 -13.64
CA PHE A 219 -5.90 0.69 -12.62
C PHE A 219 -5.09 0.17 -11.42
N CYS A 220 -5.53 -0.95 -10.83
CA CYS A 220 -4.86 -1.52 -9.65
C CYS A 220 -3.47 -2.07 -10.02
N GLY A 221 -3.35 -2.72 -11.16
CA GLY A 221 -2.10 -3.31 -11.64
C GLY A 221 -1.03 -2.28 -11.97
N GLU A 222 -1.40 -1.19 -12.63
CA GLU A 222 -0.54 -0.05 -12.93
C GLU A 222 -0.16 0.70 -11.65
N LEU A 223 -1.14 1.03 -10.79
CA LEU A 223 -0.88 1.67 -9.50
C LEU A 223 0.16 0.91 -8.66
N LEU A 224 0.01 -0.41 -8.53
CA LEU A 224 0.92 -1.22 -7.73
C LEU A 224 2.31 -1.38 -8.37
N ARG A 225 2.40 -1.31 -9.69
CA ARG A 225 3.66 -1.46 -10.43
C ARG A 225 4.45 -0.15 -10.48
N ASP A 226 3.74 0.93 -10.79
CA ASP A 226 4.32 2.19 -11.25
C ASP A 226 4.11 3.33 -10.22
N GLY A 227 3.28 3.12 -9.20
CA GLY A 227 2.97 4.09 -8.14
C GLY A 227 1.78 4.99 -8.45
N GLU A 228 1.29 4.97 -9.69
CA GLU A 228 0.08 5.65 -10.15
C GLU A 228 -0.56 4.87 -11.32
N PRO A 229 -1.88 4.96 -11.52
CA PRO A 229 -2.53 4.43 -12.71
C PRO A 229 -2.15 5.26 -13.94
N GLY A 230 -2.09 4.64 -15.11
CA GLY A 230 -1.98 5.35 -16.37
C GLY A 230 -3.26 6.13 -16.70
N GLU A 231 -3.12 7.15 -17.55
CA GLU A 231 -4.22 8.06 -17.93
C GLU A 231 -5.50 7.34 -18.37
N ARG A 232 -5.37 6.29 -19.21
CA ARG A 232 -6.52 5.53 -19.70
C ARG A 232 -7.31 4.88 -18.56
N ALA A 233 -6.63 4.19 -17.63
CA ALA A 233 -7.28 3.51 -16.52
C ALA A 233 -7.84 4.51 -15.51
N TYR A 234 -7.10 5.60 -15.24
CA TYR A 234 -7.57 6.70 -14.41
C TYR A 234 -8.87 7.31 -14.93
N ASP A 235 -8.89 7.72 -16.20
CA ASP A 235 -10.03 8.38 -16.84
C ASP A 235 -11.25 7.46 -16.88
N ALA A 236 -11.06 6.16 -17.14
CA ALA A 236 -12.14 5.19 -17.16
C ALA A 236 -12.83 5.05 -15.80
N ILE A 237 -12.05 4.91 -14.72
CA ILE A 237 -12.59 4.85 -13.35
C ILE A 237 -13.23 6.19 -12.95
N LEU A 238 -12.59 7.31 -13.30
CA LEU A 238 -13.12 8.65 -13.03
C LEU A 238 -14.46 8.87 -13.73
N GLN A 239 -14.61 8.45 -14.98
CA GLN A 239 -15.85 8.61 -15.74
C GLN A 239 -16.99 7.75 -15.16
N ARG A 240 -16.70 6.51 -14.74
CA ARG A 240 -17.71 5.57 -14.25
C ARG A 240 -18.11 5.81 -12.79
N TYR A 241 -17.14 6.11 -11.92
CA TYR A 241 -17.33 6.12 -10.46
C TYR A 241 -16.96 7.45 -9.80
N GLY A 242 -16.50 8.43 -10.59
CA GLY A 242 -16.06 9.72 -10.09
C GLY A 242 -14.82 9.64 -9.20
N ARG A 243 -14.47 10.78 -8.59
CA ARG A 243 -13.32 10.88 -7.69
C ARG A 243 -13.45 9.98 -6.45
N ARG A 244 -14.68 9.66 -6.05
CA ARG A 244 -14.94 8.73 -4.95
C ARG A 244 -14.47 7.33 -5.30
N GLY A 245 -14.86 6.78 -6.46
CA GLY A 245 -14.39 5.46 -6.89
C GLY A 245 -12.88 5.38 -7.11
N VAL A 246 -12.27 6.46 -7.62
CA VAL A 246 -10.79 6.55 -7.71
C VAL A 246 -10.15 6.42 -6.32
N LEU A 247 -10.63 7.17 -5.33
CA LEU A 247 -10.13 7.08 -3.96
C LEU A 247 -10.42 5.72 -3.31
N ASP A 248 -11.58 5.12 -3.60
CA ASP A 248 -11.93 3.79 -3.10
C ASP A 248 -10.94 2.73 -3.63
N LEU A 249 -10.61 2.72 -4.93
CA LEU A 249 -9.61 1.79 -5.50
C LEU A 249 -8.20 2.03 -4.97
N LEU A 250 -7.78 3.30 -4.84
CA LEU A 250 -6.50 3.66 -4.22
C LEU A 250 -6.42 3.14 -2.78
N ALA A 251 -7.46 3.38 -1.98
CA ALA A 251 -7.53 2.97 -0.60
C ALA A 251 -7.59 1.44 -0.46
N LEU A 252 -8.31 0.74 -1.35
CA LEU A 252 -8.32 -0.72 -1.40
C LEU A 252 -6.92 -1.28 -1.64
N CYS A 253 -6.21 -0.79 -2.67
CA CYS A 253 -4.85 -1.25 -2.96
C CYS A 253 -3.88 -0.96 -1.80
N GLY A 254 -3.95 0.24 -1.22
CA GLY A 254 -3.10 0.62 -0.07
C GLY A 254 -3.40 -0.20 1.18
N TYR A 255 -4.67 -0.38 1.52
CA TYR A 255 -5.11 -1.13 2.70
C TYR A 255 -4.76 -2.62 2.58
N TYR A 256 -5.11 -3.26 1.46
CA TYR A 256 -4.78 -4.68 1.25
C TYR A 256 -3.28 -4.88 1.02
N GLY A 257 -2.55 -3.89 0.49
CA GLY A 257 -1.08 -3.92 0.48
C GLY A 257 -0.50 -3.95 1.89
N LEU A 258 -1.03 -3.12 2.80
CA LEU A 258 -0.66 -3.15 4.22
C LEU A 258 -1.00 -4.50 4.86
N LEU A 259 -2.20 -5.05 4.63
CA LEU A 259 -2.59 -6.34 5.20
C LEU A 259 -1.75 -7.48 4.65
N ALA A 260 -1.46 -7.50 3.34
CA ALA A 260 -0.58 -8.47 2.73
C ALA A 260 0.82 -8.44 3.35
N MET A 261 1.39 -7.25 3.59
CA MET A 261 2.66 -7.10 4.29
C MET A 261 2.59 -7.64 5.72
N VAL A 262 1.52 -7.36 6.47
CA VAL A 262 1.30 -7.91 7.82
C VAL A 262 1.22 -9.43 7.78
N LEU A 263 0.37 -9.99 6.93
CA LEU A 263 0.15 -11.44 6.79
C LEU A 263 1.44 -12.18 6.44
N ASN A 264 2.17 -11.68 5.44
CA ASN A 264 3.43 -12.27 5.00
C ASN A 264 4.51 -12.16 6.08
N THR A 265 4.60 -11.01 6.76
CA THR A 265 5.59 -10.79 7.83
C THR A 265 5.29 -11.66 9.04
N ALA A 266 4.02 -11.74 9.44
CA ALA A 266 3.56 -12.51 10.58
C ALA A 266 3.56 -14.02 10.32
N ARG A 267 3.61 -14.44 9.05
CA ARG A 267 3.55 -15.83 8.61
C ARG A 267 2.27 -16.51 9.09
N ILE A 268 1.14 -15.80 8.93
CA ILE A 268 -0.16 -16.36 9.28
C ILE A 268 -0.41 -17.59 8.39
N PRO A 269 -0.60 -18.78 8.97
CA PRO A 269 -0.77 -20.01 8.21
C PRO A 269 -2.14 -20.02 7.51
N LEU A 270 -2.20 -20.73 6.38
CA LEU A 270 -3.47 -21.16 5.81
C LEU A 270 -4.14 -22.18 6.75
N PRO A 271 -5.46 -22.40 6.65
CA PRO A 271 -6.11 -23.49 7.36
C PRO A 271 -5.43 -24.84 7.08
N ASP A 272 -5.37 -25.71 8.08
CA ASP A 272 -4.69 -27.00 7.98
C ASP A 272 -5.15 -27.81 6.76
N GLY A 273 -4.19 -28.41 6.06
CA GLY A 273 -4.45 -29.17 4.82
C GLY A 273 -4.72 -28.31 3.58
N THR A 274 -4.72 -26.98 3.69
CA THR A 274 -4.90 -26.10 2.53
C THR A 274 -3.58 -25.94 1.78
N PRO A 275 -3.48 -26.37 0.50
CA PRO A 275 -2.30 -26.10 -0.31
C PRO A 275 -2.16 -24.59 -0.58
N ALA A 276 -0.93 -24.12 -0.80
CA ALA A 276 -0.68 -22.74 -1.20
C ALA A 276 -1.42 -22.43 -2.52
N PRO A 277 -2.41 -21.50 -2.54
CA PRO A 277 -3.25 -21.30 -3.71
C PRO A 277 -2.57 -20.49 -4.82
N LEU A 278 -1.53 -19.72 -4.50
CA LEU A 278 -0.79 -18.95 -5.49
C LEU A 278 0.43 -19.73 -5.98
N PRO A 279 0.65 -19.84 -7.30
CA PRO A 279 1.87 -20.40 -7.84
C PRO A 279 3.07 -19.47 -7.51
N PRO A 280 4.28 -20.02 -7.35
CA PRO A 280 5.47 -19.22 -7.09
C PRO A 280 5.65 -18.09 -8.13
N LYS A 281 5.94 -16.87 -7.67
CA LYS A 281 6.42 -15.82 -8.57
C LYS A 281 7.88 -16.09 -8.93
N HIS A 282 8.19 -16.17 -10.23
CA HIS A 282 9.56 -16.05 -10.69
C HIS A 282 10.02 -14.61 -10.42
N ARG A 283 10.85 -14.42 -9.38
CA ARG A 283 11.54 -13.15 -9.17
C ARG A 283 12.75 -13.16 -10.10
N SER A 284 12.66 -12.43 -11.20
CA SER A 284 13.81 -12.11 -12.06
C SER A 284 14.78 -11.17 -11.34
#